data_AF-A0A177AQ71-F1
#
_entry.id   AF-A0A177AQ71-F1
#
_cell.length_a   1.000
_cell.length_b   1.000
_cell.length_c   1.000
_cell.angle_alpha   90.00
_cell.angle_beta   90.00
_cell.angle_gamma   90.00
#
_symmetry.space_group_name_H-M   'P 1'
#
loop_
_entity.id
_entity.type
_entity.pdbx_description
1 polymer ?
#
loop_
_entity_poly.entity_id
_entity_poly.type
_entity_poly.pdbx_seq_one_letter_code
_entity_poly.pdbx_strand_id
1 'polypeptide(L)' 'MPDICDDKIEMIRIGHRSKSLGSGWHCKDVTLRRLAKSDSVSVTFIFNVNRWFAVDEENGNTIRDILPNRVECESLI' A
#
# COMPACT_ATOMS: atom_id res chain seq x y z
N MET A 1 -22.65 -7.80 -11.62
CA MET A 1 -21.26 -8.28 -11.75
C MET A 1 -20.95 -9.03 -10.45
N PRO A 2 -21.09 -10.36 -10.41
CA PRO A 2 -20.92 -11.11 -9.17
C PRO A 2 -19.42 -11.30 -8.88
N ASP A 3 -18.99 -10.76 -7.74
CA ASP A 3 -17.96 -11.26 -6.82
C ASP A 3 -16.59 -11.69 -7.36
N ILE A 4 -15.99 -10.91 -8.26
CA ILE A 4 -14.61 -11.17 -8.74
C ILE A 4 -13.53 -10.98 -7.64
N CYS A 5 -13.85 -10.52 -6.42
CA CYS A 5 -12.86 -10.36 -5.35
C CYS A 5 -13.42 -10.58 -3.94
N ASP A 6 -13.58 -11.84 -3.52
CA ASP A 6 -13.64 -12.16 -2.08
C ASP A 6 -12.30 -11.86 -1.36
N ASP A 7 -11.19 -11.78 -2.11
CA ASP A 7 -9.88 -11.38 -1.59
C ASP A 7 -9.68 -9.86 -1.68
N LYS A 8 -10.24 -9.12 -0.73
CA LYS A 8 -10.02 -7.67 -0.59
C LYS A 8 -8.83 -7.38 0.31
N ILE A 9 -7.95 -6.48 -0.11
CA ILE A 9 -6.93 -5.91 0.78
C ILE A 9 -7.55 -4.73 1.52
N GLU A 10 -7.71 -4.85 2.83
CA GLU A 10 -8.31 -3.79 3.65
C GLU A 10 -7.29 -2.77 4.14
N MET A 11 -6.06 -3.20 4.40
CA MET A 11 -5.02 -2.38 5.00
C MET A 11 -3.62 -2.93 4.70
N ILE A 12 -2.65 -2.05 4.57
CA ILE A 12 -1.22 -2.38 4.63
C ILE A 12 -0.57 -1.70 5.83
N ARG A 13 0.43 -2.35 6.41
CA ARG A 13 1.31 -1.77 7.44
C ARG A 13 2.71 -1.61 6.88
N ILE A 14 3.23 -0.38 6.87
CA ILE A 14 4.59 -0.07 6.41
C ILE A 14 5.35 0.60 7.53
N GLY A 15 6.66 0.35 7.61
CA GLY A 15 7.54 1.06 8.51
C GLY A 15 8.94 0.48 8.60
N HIS A 16 9.76 1.06 9.45
CA HIS A 16 11.13 0.63 9.74
C HIS A 16 11.38 0.56 11.26
N ARG A 17 12.42 -0.19 11.64
CA ARG A 17 12.80 -0.44 13.06
C ARG A 17 13.91 0.48 13.57
N SER A 18 14.59 1.23 12.71
CA SER A 18 15.64 2.14 13.13
C SER A 18 15.07 3.32 13.93
N LYS A 19 15.77 3.66 15.02
CA LYS A 19 15.43 4.80 15.91
C LYS A 19 16.50 5.89 15.90
N SER A 20 17.44 5.80 14.96
CA SER A 20 18.50 6.78 14.77
C SER A 20 17.99 8.01 14.02
N LEU A 21 18.48 9.19 14.42
CA LEU A 21 18.30 10.42 13.63
C LEU A 21 18.80 10.21 12.19
N GLY A 22 18.09 10.78 11.22
CA GLY A 22 18.45 10.69 9.80
C GLY A 22 18.14 9.35 9.12
N SER A 23 17.46 8.42 9.80
CA SER A 23 16.98 7.16 9.20
C SER A 23 15.53 7.23 8.69
N GLY A 24 15.02 8.44 8.45
CA GLY A 24 13.63 8.69 8.05
C GLY A 24 13.34 8.33 6.59
N TRP A 25 12.17 7.73 6.34
CA TRP A 25 11.67 7.45 5.00
C TRP A 25 10.46 8.32 4.70
N HIS A 26 10.51 9.08 3.61
CA HIS A 26 9.31 9.66 3.04
C HIS A 26 8.71 8.70 2.02
N CYS A 27 7.46 8.29 2.23
CA CYS A 27 6.73 7.49 1.26
C CYS A 27 5.63 8.33 0.64
N LYS A 28 5.65 8.46 -0.69
CA LYS A 28 4.60 9.16 -1.43
C LYS A 28 3.39 8.25 -1.64
N ASP A 29 3.60 7.08 -2.22
CA ASP A 29 2.56 6.13 -2.56
C ASP A 29 3.11 4.70 -2.58
N VAL A 30 2.20 3.73 -2.46
CA VAL A 30 2.47 2.30 -2.61
C VAL A 30 1.48 1.74 -3.62
N THR A 31 2.01 1.05 -4.62
CA THR A 31 1.20 0.36 -5.63
C THR A 31 1.41 -1.14 -5.50
N LEU A 32 0.33 -1.87 -5.23
CA LEU A 32 0.34 -3.32 -5.06
C LEU A 32 -0.49 -3.96 -6.18
N ARG A 33 0.16 -4.71 -7.07
CA ARG A 33 -0.50 -5.38 -8.19
C ARG A 33 -0.54 -6.89 -7.97
N ARG A 34 -1.75 -7.45 -7.86
CA ARG A 34 -2.02 -8.88 -7.98
C ARG A 34 -2.15 -9.21 -9.45
N LEU A 35 -1.20 -9.96 -9.97
CA LEU A 35 -1.22 -10.41 -11.36
C LEU A 35 -2.24 -11.55 -11.52
N ALA A 36 -3.03 -11.46 -12.59
CA ALA A 36 -3.87 -12.56 -13.04
C ALA A 36 -3.01 -13.79 -13.37
N LYS A 37 -3.50 -14.97 -12.99
CA LYS A 37 -3.07 -16.25 -13.57
C LYS A 37 -4.16 -16.68 -14.54
N SER A 38 -3.84 -16.88 -15.83
CA SER A 38 -4.69 -17.35 -16.94
C SER A 38 -6.22 -17.16 -16.79
N ASP A 39 -6.85 -16.41 -17.69
CA ASP A 39 -8.30 -16.16 -17.71
C ASP A 39 -8.86 -15.44 -16.47
N SER A 40 -7.99 -14.82 -15.66
CA SER A 40 -8.39 -14.01 -14.49
C SER A 40 -8.05 -12.52 -14.64
N VAL A 41 -8.55 -11.71 -13.70
CA VAL A 41 -8.41 -10.26 -13.67
C VAL A 41 -7.23 -9.86 -12.78
N SER A 42 -6.31 -9.05 -13.31
CA SER A 42 -5.28 -8.41 -12.51
C SER A 42 -5.90 -7.30 -11.68
N VAL A 43 -5.49 -7.17 -10.42
CA VAL A 43 -6.04 -6.17 -9.49
C VAL A 43 -4.90 -5.32 -8.95
N THR A 44 -5.02 -4.01 -9.08
CA THR A 44 -4.04 -3.04 -8.56
C THR A 44 -4.67 -2.24 -7.42
N PHE A 45 -4.02 -2.25 -6.26
CA PHE A 45 -4.38 -1.44 -5.10
C PHE A 45 -3.38 -0.29 -4.97
N ILE A 46 -3.89 0.94 -4.87
CA ILE A 46 -3.10 2.16 -4.71
C ILE A 46 -3.32 2.72 -3.32
N PHE A 47 -2.24 2.94 -2.58
CA PHE A 47 -2.23 3.51 -1.25
C PHE A 47 -1.49 4.84 -1.31
N ASN A 48 -2.22 5.95 -1.24
CA ASN A 48 -1.62 7.27 -1.14
C ASN A 48 -1.14 7.49 0.29
N VAL A 49 0.18 7.60 0.47
CA VAL A 49 0.81 7.71 1.79
C VAL A 49 1.09 9.17 2.09
N ASN A 50 2.01 9.78 1.33
CA ASN A 50 2.51 11.14 1.48
C ASN A 50 2.73 11.55 2.95
N ARG A 51 3.57 10.76 3.63
CA ARG A 51 3.91 10.91 5.05
C ARG A 51 5.35 10.47 5.30
N TRP A 52 5.94 11.04 6.34
CA TRP A 52 7.20 10.55 6.90
C TRP A 52 6.99 9.38 7.86
N PHE A 53 7.89 8.41 7.74
CA PHE A 53 8.20 7.39 8.74
C PHE A 53 9.57 7.76 9.31
N ALA A 54 9.59 8.57 10.36
CA ALA A 54 10.83 8.98 11.00
C ALA A 54 10.55 9.37 12.45
N VAL A 55 11.55 9.24 13.32
CA VAL A 55 11.45 9.63 14.74
C VAL A 55 11.54 11.13 14.95
N ASP A 56 12.15 11.83 14.00
CA ASP A 56 12.44 13.26 13.99
C ASP A 56 11.50 14.08 13.09
N GLU A 57 10.55 13.42 12.39
CA GLU A 57 9.59 14.06 11.49
C GLU A 57 8.14 13.82 11.91
N GLU A 58 7.27 14.76 11.55
CA GLU A 58 5.83 14.78 11.86
C GLU A 58 5.53 14.51 13.34
N ASN A 59 5.17 13.26 13.66
CA ASN A 59 4.74 12.82 14.98
C ASN A 59 5.68 11.75 15.57
N GLY A 60 6.85 11.51 14.95
CA GLY A 60 7.81 10.49 15.40
C GLY A 60 7.41 9.03 15.07
N ASN A 61 6.36 8.82 14.27
CA ASN A 61 5.85 7.49 13.95
C ASN A 61 6.67 6.85 12.83
N THR A 62 7.32 5.73 13.11
CA THR A 62 8.09 4.95 12.11
C THR A 62 7.31 3.81 11.47
N ILE A 63 6.06 3.58 11.89
CA ILE A 63 5.16 2.54 11.39
C ILE A 63 3.76 3.14 11.23
N ARG A 64 3.07 2.85 10.12
CA ARG A 64 1.70 3.31 9.87
C ARG A 64 0.88 2.25 9.16
N ASP A 65 -0.40 2.25 9.50
CA ASP A 65 -1.46 1.50 8.82
C ASP A 65 -2.11 2.40 7.77
N ILE A 66 -2.26 1.88 6.56
CA ILE A 66 -2.72 2.63 5.40
C ILE A 66 -3.80 1.83 4.68
N LEU A 67 -4.93 2.49 4.45
CA LEU A 67 -6.06 1.92 3.73
C LEU A 67 -5.90 2.18 2.22
N PRO A 68 -6.40 1.29 1.35
CA PRO A 68 -6.35 1.52 -0.08
C PRO A 68 -7.19 2.75 -0.44
N ASN A 69 -6.61 3.63 -1.26
CA ASN A 69 -7.31 4.79 -1.81
C ASN A 69 -8.08 4.42 -3.08
N ARG A 70 -7.50 3.57 -3.92
CA ARG A 70 -8.09 3.16 -5.21
C ARG A 70 -7.79 1.70 -5.50
N VAL A 71 -8.76 1.03 -6.13
CA VAL A 71 -8.62 -0.34 -6.62
C VAL A 71 -8.98 -0.34 -8.11
N GLU A 72 -8.12 -0.94 -8.92
CA GLU A 72 -8.26 -1.01 -10.37
C GLU A 72 -8.24 -2.48 -10.80
N CYS A 73 -9.12 -2.86 -11.74
CA CYS A 73 -9.26 -4.22 -12.25
C CYS A 73 -8.99 -4.24 -13.75
N GLU A 74 -8.12 -5.14 -14.21
CA GLU A 74 -7.71 -5.28 -15.61
C GLU A 74 -7.86 -6.75 -16.04
N SER A 75 -8.75 -7.03 -17.00
CA SER A 75 -8.88 -8.37 -17.58
C SER A 75 -7.81 -8.59 -18.64
N LEU A 76 -7.19 -9.77 -18.63
CA LEU A 76 -6.47 -10.24 -19.82
C LEU A 76 -7.55 -10.58 -20.87
N ILE A 77 -7.41 -9.99 -22.07
CA ILE A 77 -8.30 -10.18 -23.22
C ILE A 77 -7.69 -11.22 -24.14
#